data_AF-A0A0J7JC81-F1
#
_entry.id   AF-A0A0J7JC81-F1
#
_cell.length_a   1.000
_cell.length_b   1.000
_cell.length_c   1.000
_cell.angle_alpha   90.00
_cell.angle_beta   90.00
_cell.angle_gamma   90.00
#
_symmetry.space_group_name_H-M   'P 1'
#
loop_
_entity.id
_entity.type
_entity.pdbx_description
1 polymer ?
#
loop_
_entity_poly.entity_id
_entity_poly.type
_entity_poly.pdbx_seq_one_letter_code
_entity_poly.pdbx_strand_id
1 'polypeptide(L)'
;MTVQKVVHLPTQAEMEQAKISSRTLAKYANVDRVQMSLRGSNGETDELALPGHVIQILLDVLSEMSRGNAISLIPHHQELSTQEAANVLNVSRPYLIGLLEK
;
A
#
# COMPACT_ATOMS: atom_id res chain seq x y z
N MET A 1 15.47 7.97 -10.07
CA MET A 1 14.90 8.22 -8.73
C MET A 1 14.34 6.90 -8.26
N THR A 2 14.86 6.34 -7.17
CA THR A 2 14.60 4.96 -6.74
C THR A 2 13.21 4.85 -6.16
N VAL A 3 12.30 4.16 -6.84
CA VAL A 3 11.06 3.68 -6.22
C VAL A 3 11.51 2.70 -5.12
N GLN A 4 11.45 3.12 -3.87
CA GLN A 4 11.83 2.27 -2.75
C GLN A 4 10.74 1.19 -2.61
N LYS A 5 10.93 0.11 -3.35
CA LYS A 5 10.08 -1.09 -3.36
C LYS A 5 10.32 -1.84 -2.05
N VAL A 6 9.84 -1.28 -0.94
CA VAL A 6 9.90 -1.97 0.36
C VAL A 6 8.79 -3.02 0.35
N VAL A 7 9.13 -4.20 -0.17
CA VAL A 7 8.27 -5.38 -0.03
C VAL A 7 8.55 -5.94 1.36
N HIS A 8 7.80 -5.47 2.36
CA HIS A 8 7.83 -5.99 3.73
C HIS A 8 6.84 -7.15 3.83
N LEU A 9 7.32 -8.33 4.18
CA LEU A 9 6.46 -9.47 4.49
C LEU A 9 6.01 -9.36 5.96
N PRO A 10 4.71 -9.29 6.26
CA PRO A 10 4.24 -9.15 7.63
C PRO A 10 4.65 -10.32 8.52
N THR A 11 5.10 -10.01 9.72
CA THR A 11 5.28 -10.96 10.81
C THR A 11 3.92 -11.40 11.40
N GLN A 12 3.87 -12.51 12.13
CA GLN A 12 2.64 -12.96 12.79
C GLN A 12 2.04 -11.90 13.73
N ALA A 13 2.88 -11.14 14.44
CA ALA A 13 2.43 -10.07 15.32
C ALA A 13 1.75 -8.95 14.52
N GLU A 14 2.33 -8.56 13.38
CA GLU A 14 1.75 -7.56 12.48
C GLU A 14 0.45 -8.03 11.83
N MET A 15 0.35 -9.32 11.46
CA MET A 15 -0.88 -9.91 10.90
C MET A 15 -2.05 -9.80 11.89
N GLU A 16 -1.83 -10.15 13.16
CA GLU A 16 -2.87 -10.06 14.20
C GLU A 16 -3.23 -8.60 14.52
N GLN A 17 -2.23 -7.71 14.59
CA GLN A 17 -2.49 -6.28 14.76
C GLN A 17 -3.29 -5.69 13.59
N ALA A 18 -3.01 -6.12 12.36
CA ALA A 18 -3.75 -5.69 11.18
C ALA A 18 -5.23 -6.14 11.23
N LYS A 19 -5.49 -7.35 11.72
CA LYS A 19 -6.85 -7.87 11.94
C LYS A 19 -7.64 -7.08 12.99
N ILE A 20 -6.99 -6.68 14.09
CA ILE A 20 -7.63 -5.86 15.13
C ILE A 20 -7.89 -4.43 14.60
N SER A 21 -6.88 -3.84 13.95
CA SER A 21 -6.93 -2.47 13.45
C SER A 21 -7.96 -2.30 12.34
N SER A 22 -8.05 -3.24 11.40
CA SER A 22 -9.04 -3.21 10.31
C SER A 22 -10.48 -3.20 10.83
N ARG A 23 -10.79 -3.99 11.86
CA ARG A 23 -12.12 -3.98 12.50
C ARG A 23 -12.47 -2.63 13.11
N THR A 24 -11.50 -1.94 13.69
CA THR A 24 -11.69 -0.61 14.27
C THR A 24 -11.93 0.43 13.18
N LEU A 25 -11.10 0.41 12.12
CA LEU A 25 -11.22 1.35 11.00
C LEU A 25 -12.48 1.12 10.15
N ALA A 26 -13.00 -0.10 10.08
CA ALA A 26 -14.18 -0.44 9.28
C ALA A 26 -15.43 0.35 9.69
N LYS A 27 -15.51 0.78 10.95
CA LYS A 27 -16.59 1.63 11.47
C LYS A 27 -16.67 3.00 10.79
N TYR A 28 -15.54 3.45 10.23
CA TYR A 28 -15.38 4.75 9.60
C TYR A 28 -15.16 4.64 8.08
N ALA A 29 -15.45 3.48 7.49
CA ALA A 29 -15.20 3.24 6.07
C ALA A 29 -16.06 4.16 5.15
N ASN A 30 -17.27 4.51 5.60
CA ASN A 30 -18.26 5.23 4.79
C ASN A 30 -18.43 6.71 5.17
N VAL A 31 -17.46 7.32 5.84
CA VAL A 31 -17.52 8.76 6.16
C VAL A 31 -16.63 9.56 5.22
N ASP A 32 -17.01 10.80 4.92
CA ASP A 32 -16.26 11.65 3.98
C ASP A 32 -14.88 12.07 4.50
N ARG A 33 -14.75 12.20 5.83
CA ARG A 33 -13.51 12.55 6.54
C ARG A 33 -13.44 11.84 7.88
N VAL A 34 -12.23 11.45 8.29
CA VAL A 34 -11.93 10.88 9.61
C VAL A 34 -10.90 11.75 10.31
N GLN A 35 -11.16 12.06 11.58
CA GLN A 35 -10.15 12.62 12.47
C GLN A 35 -9.56 11.53 13.34
N MET A 36 -8.24 11.52 13.43
CA MET A 36 -7.49 10.52 14.16
C MET A 36 -6.41 11.17 15.01
N SER A 37 -6.23 10.62 16.22
CA SER A 37 -5.14 10.98 17.12
C SER A 37 -4.06 9.91 17.03
N LEU A 38 -2.86 10.31 16.67
CA LEU A 38 -1.68 9.46 16.68
C LEU A 38 -0.93 9.67 17.99
N ARG A 39 -0.49 8.56 18.60
CA ARG A 39 0.39 8.59 19.76
C ARG A 39 1.71 7.90 19.43
N GLY A 40 2.78 8.66 19.43
CA GLY A 40 4.14 8.13 19.26
C GLY A 40 4.60 7.37 20.51
N SER A 41 5.55 6.46 20.34
CA SER A 41 6.21 5.77 21.46
C SER A 41 7.04 6.71 22.33
N ASN A 42 7.40 7.88 21.79
CA ASN A 42 8.03 8.99 22.50
C ASN A 42 7.05 9.81 23.37
N GLY A 43 5.75 9.48 23.36
CA GLY A 43 4.72 10.17 24.13
C GLY A 43 4.08 11.37 23.41
N GLU A 44 4.59 11.76 22.24
CA GLU A 44 3.99 12.81 21.42
C GLU A 44 2.60 12.39 20.93
N THR A 45 1.70 13.37 20.83
CA THR A 45 0.34 13.14 20.35
C THR A 45 0.00 14.20 19.31
N ASP A 46 -0.37 13.73 18.12
CA ASP A 46 -0.79 14.59 17.01
C ASP A 46 -2.21 14.25 16.61
N GLU A 47 -2.94 15.24 16.10
CA GLU A 47 -4.23 15.06 15.45
C GLU A 47 -4.11 15.30 13.96
N LEU A 48 -4.78 14.46 13.17
CA LEU A 48 -4.78 14.59 11.71
C LEU A 48 -6.10 14.17 11.08
N ALA A 49 -6.40 14.83 9.95
CA ALA A 49 -7.59 14.58 9.15
C ALA A 49 -7.23 13.79 7.89
N LEU A 50 -7.93 12.67 7.67
CA LEU A 50 -7.86 11.91 6.42
C LEU A 50 -9.18 11.99 5.64
N PRO A 51 -9.11 12.03 4.30
CA PRO A 51 -10.27 11.74 3.46
C PRO A 51 -10.77 10.31 3.69
N GLY A 52 -12.09 10.11 3.58
CA GLY A 52 -12.72 8.79 3.71
C GLY A 52 -12.12 7.72 2.80
N HIS A 53 -11.78 8.08 1.55
CA HIS A 53 -11.18 7.16 0.61
C HIS A 53 -9.83 6.60 1.09
N VAL A 54 -9.08 7.33 1.92
CA VAL A 54 -7.79 6.85 2.47
C VAL A 54 -8.04 5.73 3.47
N ILE A 55 -9.15 5.81 4.23
CA ILE A 55 -9.54 4.76 5.16
C ILE A 55 -9.86 3.47 4.42
N GLN A 56 -10.54 3.54 3.27
CA GLN A 56 -10.78 2.38 2.42
C GLN A 56 -9.48 1.73 1.95
N ILE A 57 -8.52 2.53 1.47
CA ILE A 57 -7.19 2.02 1.08
C ILE A 57 -6.49 1.36 2.28
N LEU A 58 -6.54 1.96 3.47
CA LEU A 58 -5.96 1.38 4.67
C LEU A 58 -6.65 0.07 5.06
N LEU A 59 -7.96 -0.06 4.87
CA LEU A 59 -8.69 -1.30 5.11
C LEU A 59 -8.23 -2.42 4.16
N ASP A 60 -8.07 -2.12 2.88
CA ASP A 60 -7.53 -3.07 1.90
C ASP A 60 -6.12 -3.51 2.28
N VAL A 61 -5.26 -2.54 2.68
CA VAL A 61 -3.89 -2.81 3.13
C VAL A 61 -3.90 -3.72 4.36
N LEU A 62 -4.65 -3.38 5.40
CA LEU A 62 -4.68 -4.18 6.63
C LEU A 62 -5.31 -5.56 6.41
N SER A 63 -6.28 -5.67 5.50
CA SER A 63 -6.86 -6.96 5.10
C SER A 63 -5.80 -7.87 4.49
N GLU A 64 -5.05 -7.38 3.51
CA GLU A 64 -3.98 -8.16 2.87
C GLU A 64 -2.84 -8.47 3.85
N MET A 65 -2.44 -7.51 4.70
CA MET A 65 -1.46 -7.76 5.76
C MET A 65 -1.91 -8.86 6.72
N SER A 66 -3.19 -8.88 7.11
CA SER A 66 -3.72 -9.90 8.03
C SER A 66 -3.70 -11.32 7.45
N ARG A 67 -3.66 -11.43 6.11
CA ARG A 67 -3.54 -12.70 5.37
C ARG A 67 -2.09 -13.12 5.16
N GLY A 68 -1.12 -12.31 5.61
CA GLY A 68 0.31 -12.55 5.44
C GLY A 68 0.84 -12.09 4.08
N ASN A 69 0.09 -11.28 3.35
CA ASN A 69 0.51 -10.80 2.04
C ASN A 69 1.36 -9.53 2.18
N ALA A 70 2.47 -9.49 1.44
CA ALA A 70 3.22 -8.25 1.23
C ALA A 70 2.47 -7.35 0.25
N ILE A 71 2.55 -6.03 0.45
CA ILE A 71 1.76 -5.05 -0.30
C ILE A 71 2.68 -4.04 -0.96
N SER A 72 2.32 -3.62 -2.17
CA SER A 72 2.99 -2.54 -2.88
C SER A 72 1.95 -1.55 -3.37
N LEU A 73 2.15 -0.26 -3.07
CA LEU A 73 1.33 0.83 -3.58
C LEU A 73 2.04 1.45 -4.79
N ILE A 74 1.39 1.42 -5.95
CA ILE A 74 1.95 1.96 -7.20
C ILE A 74 1.14 3.20 -7.58
N PRO A 75 1.76 4.39 -7.65
CA PRO A 75 1.06 5.60 -8.09
C PRO A 75 0.56 5.44 -9.54
N HIS A 76 -0.69 5.80 -9.82
CA HIS A 76 -1.28 5.66 -11.16
C HIS A 76 -0.54 6.46 -12.26
N HIS A 77 0.16 7.55 -11.91
CA HIS A 77 0.97 8.32 -12.87
C HIS A 77 2.40 7.80 -13.02
N GLN A 78 2.77 6.72 -12.31
CA GLN A 78 3.96 5.94 -12.61
C GLN A 78 3.54 4.74 -13.45
N GLU A 79 3.24 4.99 -14.72
CA GLU A 79 3.25 3.91 -15.71
C GLU A 79 4.65 3.27 -15.68
N LEU A 80 4.70 1.94 -15.62
CA LEU A 80 5.96 1.22 -15.77
C LEU A 80 6.53 1.58 -17.13
N SER A 81 7.70 2.19 -17.14
CA SER A 81 8.39 2.38 -18.40
C SER A 81 8.61 1.01 -19.04
N THR A 82 8.59 0.95 -20.37
CA THR A 82 8.95 -0.27 -21.12
C THR A 82 10.33 -0.81 -20.72
N GLN A 83 11.20 0.05 -20.19
CA GLN A 83 12.49 -0.37 -19.63
C GLN A 83 12.34 -1.11 -18.29
N GLU A 84 11.55 -0.59 -17.35
CA GLU A 84 11.33 -1.23 -16.05
C GLU A 84 10.58 -2.55 -16.19
N ALA A 85 9.60 -2.61 -17.09
CA ALA A 85 8.88 -3.85 -17.38
C ALA A 85 9.80 -4.91 -17.99
N ALA A 86 10.69 -4.52 -18.92
CA ALA A 86 11.67 -5.43 -19.50
C ALA A 86 12.65 -5.96 -18.45
N ASN A 87 13.08 -5.11 -17.52
CA ASN A 87 13.94 -5.51 -16.40
C ASN A 87 13.25 -6.53 -15.48
N VAL A 88 11.96 -6.33 -15.15
CA VAL A 88 11.18 -7.29 -14.32
C VAL A 88 11.04 -8.64 -15.02
N LEU A 89 10.79 -8.63 -16.34
CA LEU A 89 10.61 -9.83 -17.15
C LEU A 89 11.94 -10.46 -17.59
N ASN A 90 13.07 -9.88 -17.19
CA ASN A 90 14.42 -10.30 -17.56
C ASN A 90 14.60 -10.46 -19.08
N VAL A 91 14.04 -9.52 -19.84
CA VAL A 91 14.16 -9.43 -21.30
C VAL A 91 14.73 -8.08 -21.71
N SER A 92 15.15 -7.96 -22.98
CA SER A 92 15.54 -6.66 -23.51
C SER A 92 14.30 -5.78 -23.76
N ARG A 93 14.45 -4.45 -23.58
CA ARG A 93 13.39 -3.49 -23.91
C ARG A 93 12.89 -3.62 -25.36
N PRO A 94 13.76 -3.77 -26.39
CA PRO A 94 13.30 -4.00 -27.76
C PRO A 94 12.43 -5.26 -27.92
N TYR A 95 12.77 -6.35 -27.21
CA TYR A 95 11.98 -7.58 -27.24
C TYR A 95 10.58 -7.37 -26.66
N LEU A 96 10.49 -6.69 -25.51
CA LEU A 96 9.21 -6.37 -24.88
C LEU A 96 8.34 -5.48 -25.78
N ILE A 97 8.91 -4.44 -26.38
CA ILE A 97 8.19 -3.54 -27.30
C ILE A 97 7.62 -4.33 -28.48
N GLY A 98 8.41 -5.22 -29.07
CA GLY A 98 7.95 -6.07 -30.17
C GLY A 98 6.84 -7.07 -29.80
N LEU A 99 6.59 -7.33 -28.50
CA LEU A 99 5.43 -8.09 -28.04
C LEU A 99 4.18 -7.23 -27.83
N LEU A 100 4.35 -5.94 -27.53
CA LEU A 100 3.25 -5.01 -27.27
C LEU A 100 2.68 -4.38 -28.56
N GLU A 101 3.48 -4.28 -29.61
CA GLU A 101 3.10 -3.70 -30.91
C GLU A 101 2.49 -4.72 -31.90
N LYS A 102 2.07 -5.89 -31.40
CA LYS A 102 1.36 -6.93 -32.18
C LYS A 102 -0.13 -6.89 -31.90
#